data_AF-A0A292PU94-F1
#
_entry.id   AF-A0A292PU94-F1
#
_cell.length_a   1.000
_cell.length_b   1.000
_cell.length_c   1.000
_cell.angle_alpha   90.00
_cell.angle_beta   90.00
_cell.angle_gamma   90.00
#
_symmetry.space_group_name_H-M   'P 1'
#
loop_
_entity.id
_entity.type
_entity.pdbx_description
1 polymer ?
#
loop_
_entity_poly.entity_id
_entity_poly.type
_entity_poly.pdbx_seq_one_letter_code
_entity_poly.pdbx_strand_id
1 'polypeptide(L)'
;ETEFREVQKWLNVVDPAANFSSALAVREPGTGNWLLEGRDYMDWKEGNGGVLWLYGIPGCGKSVLRDDHALGYFYFTFSDSQKQNLSNMLLSLIGQLLRGRSDTALPDEIMNLYRKSKAIGTLPDIKDLQTVFSHITKLSKKTFIILDALDEFPKETRGSVLSWLSELTADHNAESLSILVTSRSEADIVKSLEPLTTYAISLQSKVIDADIRAYIQNSLDGKDGFKKFTKEIRCEIEDTLVSRAQGMFRWVDCLLRILQECITPKAVRAALKELPKDLDSRAMHWLSCSAEPLTLDQLAEAVVIEYDVNKYGEDPETLFEAESLMSICPSLISFEDARDDESPTQESRRLRLAHFSVKEYLISDRAAQGP
;
A
#
# COMPACT_ATOMS: atom_id res chain seq x y z
N GLU A 1 8.58 -14.31 -34.74
CA GLU A 1 7.54 -14.48 -33.70
C GLU A 1 8.11 -14.91 -32.35
N THR A 2 9.07 -15.85 -32.30
CA THR A 2 9.71 -16.31 -31.05
C THR A 2 10.49 -15.20 -30.33
N GLU A 3 11.33 -14.44 -31.04
CA GLU A 3 12.12 -13.34 -30.46
C GLU A 3 11.22 -12.23 -29.88
N PHE A 4 10.14 -11.87 -30.58
CA PHE A 4 9.16 -10.88 -30.10
C PHE A 4 8.52 -11.30 -28.76
N ARG A 5 8.12 -12.58 -28.63
CA ARG A 5 7.57 -13.10 -27.37
C ARG A 5 8.61 -13.13 -26.25
N GLU A 6 9.87 -13.40 -26.56
CA GLU A 6 10.94 -13.31 -25.56
C GLU A 6 11.15 -11.88 -25.07
N VAL A 7 11.18 -10.90 -25.98
CA VAL A 7 11.30 -9.47 -25.62
C VAL A 7 10.12 -9.02 -24.76
N GLN A 8 8.89 -9.43 -25.10
CA GLN A 8 7.71 -9.12 -24.29
C GLN A 8 7.79 -9.71 -22.87
N LYS A 9 8.32 -10.92 -22.71
CA LYS A 9 8.57 -11.51 -21.39
C LYS A 9 9.64 -10.75 -20.62
N TRP A 10 10.71 -10.36 -21.32
CA TRP A 10 11.81 -9.58 -20.75
C TRP A 10 11.39 -8.16 -20.33
N LEU A 11 10.43 -7.54 -21.02
CA LEU A 11 9.85 -6.26 -20.60
C LEU A 11 8.85 -6.43 -19.45
N ASN A 12 8.27 -7.60 -19.25
CA ASN A 12 7.24 -7.86 -18.23
C ASN A 12 7.80 -8.65 -17.04
N VAL A 13 9.01 -8.30 -16.56
CA VAL A 13 9.61 -8.92 -15.36
C VAL A 13 8.70 -8.73 -14.15
N VAL A 14 8.10 -7.55 -14.03
CA VAL A 14 7.11 -7.22 -13.01
C VAL A 14 5.80 -6.90 -13.71
N ASP A 15 4.77 -7.70 -13.43
CA ASP A 15 3.43 -7.48 -13.95
C ASP A 15 2.55 -6.77 -12.89
N PRO A 16 2.06 -5.55 -13.15
CA PRO A 16 1.21 -4.84 -12.20
C PRO A 16 -0.24 -5.36 -12.17
N ALA A 17 -0.64 -6.26 -13.06
CA ALA A 17 -2.04 -6.67 -13.22
C ALA A 17 -2.65 -7.26 -11.95
N ALA A 18 -1.89 -8.04 -11.18
CA ALA A 18 -2.34 -8.60 -9.92
C ALA A 18 -2.60 -7.50 -8.88
N ASN A 19 -1.66 -6.58 -8.70
CA ASN A 19 -1.80 -5.44 -7.78
C ASN A 19 -2.97 -4.53 -8.18
N PHE A 20 -3.08 -4.22 -9.47
CA PHE A 20 -4.18 -3.43 -10.01
C PHE A 20 -5.53 -4.10 -9.74
N SER A 21 -5.64 -5.41 -9.98
CA SER A 21 -6.88 -6.16 -9.74
C SER A 21 -7.22 -6.22 -8.25
N SER A 22 -6.23 -6.42 -7.37
CA SER A 22 -6.43 -6.41 -5.92
C SER A 22 -6.85 -5.04 -5.40
N ALA A 23 -6.23 -3.97 -5.89
CA ALA A 23 -6.61 -2.60 -5.54
C ALA A 23 -8.04 -2.26 -6.01
N LEU A 24 -8.42 -2.73 -7.21
CA LEU A 24 -9.75 -2.54 -7.75
C LEU A 24 -10.82 -3.33 -6.96
N ALA A 25 -10.50 -4.54 -6.50
CA ALA A 25 -11.43 -5.40 -5.78
C ALA A 25 -11.86 -4.81 -4.42
N VAL A 26 -11.03 -3.96 -3.81
CA VAL A 26 -11.32 -3.31 -2.52
C VAL A 26 -11.86 -1.89 -2.67
N ARG A 27 -12.04 -1.39 -3.90
CA ARG A 27 -12.56 -0.05 -4.14
C ARG A 27 -14.04 0.04 -3.82
N GLU A 28 -14.40 0.99 -2.98
CA GLU A 28 -15.79 1.29 -2.66
C GLU A 28 -16.38 2.31 -3.66
N PRO A 29 -17.50 1.99 -4.33
CA PRO A 29 -18.19 2.94 -5.19
C PRO A 29 -18.57 4.24 -4.45
N GLY A 30 -18.35 5.38 -5.10
CA GLY A 30 -18.68 6.70 -4.54
C GLY A 30 -17.60 7.30 -3.63
N THR A 31 -16.50 6.59 -3.37
CA THR A 31 -15.34 7.12 -2.62
C THR A 31 -14.24 7.62 -3.58
N GLY A 32 -13.45 8.60 -3.13
CA GLY A 32 -12.33 9.17 -3.88
C GLY A 32 -12.72 10.16 -4.98
N ASN A 33 -14.02 10.45 -5.17
CA ASN A 33 -14.50 11.38 -6.19
C ASN A 33 -13.99 12.81 -5.96
N TRP A 34 -13.90 13.25 -4.70
CA TRP A 34 -13.39 14.57 -4.35
C TRP A 34 -11.96 14.81 -4.85
N LEU A 35 -11.17 13.73 -4.99
CA LEU A 35 -9.80 13.79 -5.49
C LEU A 35 -9.80 13.85 -7.02
N LEU A 36 -10.55 12.94 -7.67
CA LEU A 36 -10.58 12.84 -9.14
C LEU A 36 -11.32 14.00 -9.81
N GLU A 37 -12.26 14.62 -9.11
CA GLU A 37 -12.99 15.83 -9.54
C GLU A 37 -12.37 17.12 -8.96
N GLY A 38 -11.33 16.98 -8.14
CA GLY A 38 -10.62 18.08 -7.52
C GLY A 38 -9.88 18.92 -8.56
N ARG A 39 -9.84 20.25 -8.34
CA ARG A 39 -9.17 21.20 -9.25
C ARG A 39 -7.70 20.82 -9.50
N ASP A 40 -6.93 20.55 -8.44
CA ASP A 40 -5.51 20.20 -8.58
C ASP A 40 -5.30 18.95 -9.46
N TYR A 41 -6.17 17.95 -9.32
CA TYR A 41 -6.12 16.74 -10.15
C TYR A 41 -6.51 17.01 -11.59
N MET A 42 -7.62 17.73 -11.79
CA MET A 42 -8.12 18.07 -13.12
C MET A 42 -7.15 18.99 -13.88
N ASP A 43 -6.58 20.00 -13.21
CA ASP A 43 -5.61 20.92 -13.79
C ASP A 43 -4.31 20.19 -14.14
N TRP A 44 -3.85 19.26 -13.30
CA TRP A 44 -2.74 18.36 -13.62
C TRP A 44 -3.05 17.47 -14.83
N LYS A 45 -4.26 16.89 -14.85
CA LYS A 45 -4.71 15.95 -15.87
C LYS A 45 -4.95 16.61 -17.22
N GLU A 46 -5.51 17.81 -17.26
CA GLU A 46 -5.86 18.54 -18.49
C GLU A 46 -4.72 19.45 -18.95
N GLY A 47 -3.96 20.02 -18.01
CA GLY A 47 -2.86 20.93 -18.29
C GLY A 47 -1.60 20.25 -18.81
N ASN A 48 -0.48 20.94 -18.63
CA ASN A 48 0.84 20.59 -19.17
C ASN A 48 1.55 19.48 -18.37
N GLY A 49 0.83 18.55 -17.73
CA GLY A 49 1.39 17.40 -17.04
C GLY A 49 2.29 17.74 -15.83
N GLY A 50 3.40 17.00 -15.72
CA GLY A 50 4.33 17.05 -14.59
C GLY A 50 4.00 16.04 -13.50
N VAL A 51 4.57 16.25 -12.31
CA VAL A 51 4.44 15.31 -11.17
C VAL A 51 3.33 15.78 -10.23
N LEU A 52 2.33 14.93 -10.03
CA LEU A 52 1.34 15.03 -8.97
C LEU A 52 1.77 14.10 -7.83
N TRP A 53 2.00 14.66 -6.65
CA TRP A 53 2.34 13.86 -5.48
C TRP A 53 1.16 13.74 -4.53
N LEU A 54 0.73 12.52 -4.30
CA LEU A 54 -0.34 12.18 -3.38
C LEU A 54 0.26 11.51 -2.14
N TYR A 55 0.15 12.16 -0.99
CA TYR A 55 0.75 11.65 0.24
C TYR A 55 -0.24 11.57 1.40
N GLY A 56 -0.05 10.57 2.24
CA GLY A 56 -0.94 10.34 3.38
C GLY A 56 -0.52 9.17 4.23
N ILE A 57 -1.28 8.93 5.29
CA ILE A 57 -1.02 7.85 6.23
C ILE A 57 -1.22 6.46 5.59
N PRO A 58 -0.64 5.40 6.15
CA PRO A 58 -0.95 4.04 5.71
C PRO A 58 -2.45 3.74 5.83
N GLY A 59 -3.01 3.02 4.87
CA GLY A 59 -4.43 2.62 4.90
C GLY A 59 -5.44 3.73 4.61
N CYS A 60 -5.03 4.92 4.16
CA CYS A 60 -5.94 6.01 3.77
C CYS A 60 -6.47 5.91 2.32
N GLY A 61 -6.23 4.79 1.63
CA GLY A 61 -6.81 4.53 0.29
C GLY A 61 -6.02 5.03 -0.92
N LYS A 62 -4.75 5.45 -0.77
CA LYS A 62 -3.87 5.89 -1.89
C LYS A 62 -3.86 4.92 -3.07
N SER A 63 -3.61 3.64 -2.80
CA SER A 63 -3.46 2.59 -3.82
C SER A 63 -4.75 2.22 -4.54
N VAL A 64 -5.90 2.67 -4.04
CA VAL A 64 -7.23 2.36 -4.59
C VAL A 64 -7.62 3.34 -5.70
N LEU A 65 -6.81 4.38 -5.91
CA LEU A 65 -7.03 5.36 -6.97
C LEU A 65 -6.74 4.78 -8.34
N ARG A 66 -7.71 4.99 -9.23
CA ARG A 66 -7.66 4.54 -10.62
C ARG A 66 -7.87 5.74 -11.52
N ASP A 67 -7.01 5.88 -12.51
CA ASP A 67 -7.30 6.68 -13.71
C ASP A 67 -7.30 5.77 -14.94
N ASP A 68 -8.44 5.72 -15.63
CA ASP A 68 -8.59 5.00 -16.91
C ASP A 68 -7.67 5.50 -18.02
N HIS A 69 -7.09 6.69 -17.85
CA HIS A 69 -6.18 7.30 -18.81
C HIS A 69 -4.72 6.90 -18.58
N ALA A 70 -4.41 6.25 -17.44
CA ALA A 70 -3.07 5.78 -17.15
C ALA A 70 -2.65 4.66 -18.11
N LEU A 71 -1.51 4.89 -18.77
CA LEU A 71 -0.90 3.97 -19.73
C LEU A 71 0.12 3.04 -19.07
N GLY A 72 0.53 3.35 -17.83
CA GLY A 72 1.48 2.56 -17.08
C GLY A 72 1.26 2.65 -15.58
N TYR A 73 1.40 1.52 -14.91
CA TYR A 73 1.30 1.37 -13.47
C TYR A 73 2.53 0.65 -12.93
N PHE A 74 3.05 1.13 -11.81
CA PHE A 74 4.03 0.39 -11.02
C PHE A 74 3.68 0.50 -9.55
N TYR A 75 3.59 -0.66 -8.88
CA TYR A 75 3.30 -0.76 -7.45
C TYR A 75 4.57 -1.19 -6.74
N PHE A 76 5.21 -0.27 -6.03
CA PHE A 76 6.34 -0.61 -5.19
C PHE A 76 5.87 -1.51 -4.06
N THR A 77 6.70 -2.50 -3.70
CA THR A 77 6.45 -3.23 -2.46
C THR A 77 7.72 -3.66 -1.77
N PHE A 78 7.72 -3.59 -0.44
CA PHE A 78 8.87 -4.02 0.37
C PHE A 78 9.04 -5.55 0.32
N SER A 79 7.98 -6.29 0.00
CA SER A 79 7.93 -7.75 0.06
C SER A 79 8.50 -8.44 -1.17
N ASP A 80 8.73 -7.70 -2.25
CA ASP A 80 9.17 -8.23 -3.54
C ASP A 80 10.41 -7.47 -4.04
N SER A 81 11.57 -8.10 -3.90
CA SER A 81 12.85 -7.56 -4.35
C SER A 81 12.87 -7.18 -5.84
N GLN A 82 12.04 -7.80 -6.68
CA GLN A 82 11.94 -7.44 -8.09
C GLN A 82 11.28 -6.07 -8.28
N LYS A 83 10.38 -5.67 -7.37
CA LYS A 83 9.74 -4.35 -7.36
C LYS A 83 10.56 -3.27 -6.64
N GLN A 84 11.69 -3.65 -6.06
CA GLN A 84 12.66 -2.76 -5.41
C GLN A 84 13.86 -2.45 -6.32
N ASN A 85 13.67 -2.54 -7.63
CA ASN A 85 14.72 -2.34 -8.61
C ASN A 85 14.27 -1.37 -9.72
N LEU A 86 15.03 -0.28 -9.91
CA LEU A 86 14.73 0.75 -10.90
C LEU A 86 14.78 0.22 -12.34
N SER A 87 15.70 -0.68 -12.68
CA SER A 87 15.75 -1.29 -14.01
C SER A 87 14.50 -2.13 -14.30
N ASN A 88 14.03 -2.91 -13.32
CA ASN A 88 12.79 -3.70 -13.46
C ASN A 88 11.56 -2.79 -13.58
N MET A 89 11.53 -1.69 -12.83
CA MET A 89 10.48 -0.67 -12.94
C MET A 89 10.43 -0.09 -14.35
N LEU A 90 11.57 0.35 -14.89
CA LEU A 90 11.66 0.91 -16.23
C LEU A 90 11.26 -0.13 -17.29
N LEU A 91 11.74 -1.37 -17.20
CA LEU A 91 11.36 -2.45 -18.11
C LEU A 91 9.83 -2.67 -18.10
N SER A 92 9.23 -2.78 -16.91
CA SER A 92 7.78 -2.96 -16.74
C SER A 92 6.99 -1.81 -17.36
N LEU A 93 7.38 -0.57 -17.09
CA LEU A 93 6.70 0.62 -17.65
C LEU A 93 6.86 0.69 -19.18
N ILE A 94 8.06 0.45 -19.71
CA ILE A 94 8.31 0.38 -21.15
C ILE A 94 7.42 -0.69 -21.79
N GLY A 95 7.33 -1.87 -21.18
CA GLY A 95 6.47 -2.96 -21.64
C GLY A 95 5.00 -2.57 -21.71
N GLN A 96 4.49 -1.86 -20.70
CA GLN A 96 3.11 -1.38 -20.67
C GLN A 96 2.85 -0.31 -21.73
N LEU A 97 3.74 0.69 -21.85
CA LEU A 97 3.62 1.75 -22.85
C LEU A 97 3.63 1.20 -24.29
N LEU A 98 4.44 0.16 -24.56
CA LEU A 98 4.48 -0.48 -25.86
C LEU A 98 3.21 -1.30 -26.16
N ARG A 99 2.63 -1.98 -25.16
CA ARG A 99 1.35 -2.71 -25.32
C ARG A 99 0.17 -1.79 -25.62
N GLY A 100 0.20 -0.57 -25.10
CA GLY A 100 -0.83 0.45 -25.37
C GLY A 100 -0.81 0.99 -26.80
N ARG A 101 0.21 0.66 -27.61
CA ARG A 101 0.32 1.13 -28.99
C ARG A 101 -0.39 0.18 -29.95
N SER A 102 -0.97 0.76 -30.99
CA SER A 102 -1.58 0.00 -32.10
C SER A 102 -0.56 -0.58 -33.09
N ASP A 103 0.72 -0.20 -32.96
CA ASP A 103 1.80 -0.71 -33.80
C ASP A 103 2.18 -2.15 -33.39
N THR A 104 2.22 -3.04 -34.38
CA THR A 104 2.61 -4.45 -34.18
C THR A 104 4.12 -4.67 -34.11
N ALA A 105 4.93 -3.66 -34.44
CA ALA A 105 6.39 -3.74 -34.43
C ALA A 105 6.99 -3.04 -33.21
N LEU A 106 7.94 -3.71 -32.54
CA LEU A 106 8.73 -3.10 -31.47
C LEU A 106 9.75 -2.12 -32.08
N PRO A 107 10.02 -0.97 -31.44
CA PRO A 107 11.10 -0.08 -31.87
C PRO A 107 12.45 -0.80 -31.93
N ASP A 108 13.26 -0.51 -32.95
CA ASP A 108 14.58 -1.13 -33.14
C ASP A 108 15.51 -0.91 -31.93
N GLU A 109 15.37 0.22 -31.24
CA GLU A 109 16.09 0.55 -30.01
C GLU A 109 15.89 -0.50 -28.91
N ILE A 110 14.65 -0.97 -28.73
CA ILE A 110 14.28 -2.03 -27.76
C ILE A 110 14.88 -3.36 -28.17
N MET A 111 14.77 -3.70 -29.46
CA MET A 111 15.32 -4.95 -29.99
C MET A 111 16.85 -5.01 -29.83
N ASN A 112 17.53 -3.89 -30.09
CA ASN A 112 18.98 -3.77 -29.92
C ASN A 112 19.37 -3.86 -28.44
N LEU A 113 18.62 -3.21 -27.54
CA LEU A 113 18.86 -3.30 -26.11
C LEU A 113 18.70 -4.72 -25.57
N TYR A 114 17.64 -5.42 -26.01
CA TYR A 114 17.41 -6.83 -25.67
C TYR A 114 18.54 -7.73 -26.17
N ARG A 115 18.94 -7.60 -27.44
CA ARG A 115 20.03 -8.42 -28.01
C ARG A 115 21.36 -8.20 -27.30
N LYS A 116 21.68 -6.94 -26.95
CA LYS A 116 22.87 -6.58 -26.15
C LYS A 116 22.82 -7.22 -24.76
N SER A 117 21.69 -7.11 -24.07
CA SER A 117 21.46 -7.74 -22.76
C SER A 117 21.57 -9.27 -22.82
N LYS A 118 20.94 -9.90 -23.82
CA LYS A 118 20.99 -11.36 -24.03
C LYS A 118 22.40 -11.87 -24.34
N ALA A 119 23.20 -11.11 -25.09
CA ALA A 119 24.58 -11.47 -25.41
C ALA A 119 25.51 -11.39 -24.21
N ILE A 120 25.32 -10.41 -23.32
CA ILE A 120 26.14 -10.19 -22.13
C ILE A 120 25.67 -11.07 -20.95
N GLY A 121 24.40 -11.47 -20.94
CA GLY A 121 23.80 -12.24 -19.85
C GLY A 121 23.45 -11.40 -18.61
N THR A 122 23.36 -10.08 -18.76
CA THR A 122 23.09 -9.13 -17.69
C THR A 122 21.90 -8.22 -18.01
N LEU A 123 21.32 -7.61 -16.99
CA LEU A 123 20.33 -6.54 -17.15
C LEU A 123 20.93 -5.37 -17.98
N PRO A 124 20.11 -4.64 -18.75
CA PRO A 124 20.54 -3.43 -19.43
C PRO A 124 21.13 -2.39 -18.48
N ASP A 125 21.98 -1.54 -19.05
CA ASP A 125 22.40 -0.33 -18.36
C ASP A 125 21.19 0.57 -18.08
N ILE A 126 21.18 1.17 -16.90
CA ILE A 126 20.04 1.97 -16.44
C ILE A 126 19.87 3.22 -17.30
N LYS A 127 20.95 3.82 -17.80
CA LYS A 127 20.90 5.01 -18.66
C LYS A 127 20.34 4.67 -20.04
N ASP A 128 20.69 3.49 -20.56
CA ASP A 128 20.10 2.99 -21.81
C ASP A 128 18.56 2.85 -21.64
N LEU A 129 18.10 2.30 -20.51
CA LEU A 129 16.66 2.18 -20.20
C LEU A 129 15.97 3.54 -20.03
N GLN A 130 16.58 4.47 -19.31
CA GLN A 130 16.05 5.82 -19.13
C GLN A 130 15.91 6.57 -20.46
N THR A 131 16.91 6.44 -21.34
CA THR A 131 16.90 7.06 -22.68
C THR A 131 15.76 6.49 -23.52
N VAL A 132 15.64 5.17 -23.57
CA VAL A 132 14.56 4.48 -24.29
C VAL A 132 13.19 4.85 -23.75
N PHE A 133 13.03 4.94 -22.42
CA PHE A 133 11.80 5.38 -21.79
C PHE A 133 11.43 6.83 -22.20
N SER A 134 12.40 7.76 -22.15
CA SER A 134 12.20 9.16 -22.58
C SER A 134 11.79 9.24 -24.06
N HIS A 135 12.40 8.43 -24.93
CA HIS A 135 11.99 8.34 -26.34
C HIS A 135 10.55 7.84 -26.50
N ILE A 136 10.19 6.73 -25.85
CA ILE A 136 8.85 6.13 -25.98
C ILE A 136 7.75 7.09 -25.50
N THR A 137 7.97 7.77 -24.38
CA THR A 137 7.03 8.76 -23.86
C THR A 137 6.87 9.97 -24.79
N LYS A 138 7.94 10.41 -25.45
CA LYS A 138 7.91 11.49 -26.47
C LYS A 138 7.14 11.11 -27.75
N LEU A 139 6.96 9.82 -28.04
CA LEU A 139 6.18 9.37 -29.20
C LEU A 139 4.65 9.47 -28.98
N SER A 140 4.21 9.59 -27.73
CA SER A 140 2.80 9.73 -27.38
C SER A 140 2.42 11.19 -27.16
N LYS A 141 1.19 11.56 -27.55
CA LYS A 141 0.68 12.92 -27.37
C LYS A 141 0.57 13.30 -25.90
N LYS A 142 0.11 12.35 -25.07
CA LYS A 142 0.03 12.48 -23.62
C LYS A 142 0.17 11.10 -22.99
N THR A 143 1.03 10.99 -21.99
CA THR A 143 1.31 9.74 -21.26
C THR A 143 1.05 9.96 -19.79
N PHE A 144 0.23 9.08 -19.21
CA PHE A 144 -0.09 9.08 -17.78
C PHE A 144 0.52 7.84 -17.13
N ILE A 145 1.28 8.03 -16.05
CA ILE A 145 1.94 6.96 -15.31
C ILE A 145 1.62 7.09 -13.83
N ILE A 146 1.29 5.98 -13.19
CA ILE A 146 1.06 5.91 -11.75
C ILE A 146 2.18 5.09 -11.10
N LEU A 147 2.87 5.69 -10.14
CA LEU A 147 3.88 5.07 -9.29
C LEU A 147 3.33 5.01 -7.86
N ASP A 148 2.86 3.84 -7.44
CA ASP A 148 2.19 3.65 -6.16
C ASP A 148 3.14 3.15 -5.07
N ALA A 149 3.02 3.72 -3.87
CA ALA A 149 3.73 3.36 -2.64
C ALA A 149 5.26 3.53 -2.71
N LEU A 150 5.75 4.68 -3.23
CA LEU A 150 7.19 4.96 -3.36
C LEU A 150 7.97 4.82 -2.03
N ASP A 151 7.30 4.99 -0.89
CA ASP A 151 7.88 4.72 0.44
C ASP A 151 8.34 3.27 0.64
N GLU A 152 7.72 2.30 -0.04
CA GLU A 152 8.09 0.88 0.05
C GLU A 152 9.36 0.52 -0.74
N PHE A 153 9.93 1.46 -1.51
CA PHE A 153 11.24 1.29 -2.13
C PHE A 153 12.37 1.47 -1.09
N PRO A 154 13.41 0.62 -1.06
CA PRO A 154 14.45 0.67 -0.04
C PRO A 154 15.11 2.04 0.05
N LYS A 155 15.16 2.59 1.26
CA LYS A 155 15.62 3.97 1.52
C LYS A 155 17.04 4.23 1.01
N GLU A 156 17.90 3.22 1.05
CA GLU A 156 19.30 3.27 0.63
C GLU A 156 19.45 3.47 -0.88
N THR A 157 18.50 2.95 -1.67
CA THR A 157 18.55 2.99 -3.14
C THR A 157 17.45 3.86 -3.75
N ARG A 158 16.46 4.30 -2.96
CA ARG A 158 15.32 5.15 -3.38
C ARG A 158 15.75 6.46 -4.03
N GLY A 159 16.92 6.98 -3.65
CA GLY A 159 17.53 8.16 -4.28
C GLY A 159 17.70 8.00 -5.81
N SER A 160 17.87 6.78 -6.32
CA SER A 160 17.94 6.53 -7.77
C SER A 160 16.62 6.82 -8.50
N VAL A 161 15.49 6.42 -7.92
CA VAL A 161 14.15 6.68 -8.47
C VAL A 161 13.84 8.18 -8.40
N LEU A 162 14.16 8.82 -7.28
CA LEU A 162 13.96 10.26 -7.08
C LEU A 162 14.82 11.10 -8.04
N SER A 163 16.10 10.74 -8.22
CA SER A 163 16.99 11.39 -9.21
C SER A 163 16.45 11.24 -10.62
N TRP A 164 16.00 10.04 -10.99
CA TRP A 164 15.40 9.81 -12.30
C TRP A 164 14.13 10.63 -12.52
N LEU A 165 13.24 10.74 -11.53
CA LEU A 165 12.07 11.60 -11.61
C LEU A 165 12.46 13.06 -11.82
N SER A 166 13.51 13.54 -11.14
CA SER A 166 14.05 14.89 -11.32
C SER A 166 14.65 15.12 -12.70
N GLU A 167 15.37 14.13 -13.26
CA GLU A 167 15.95 14.22 -14.60
C GLU A 167 14.85 14.24 -15.66
N LEU A 168 13.82 13.42 -15.46
CA LEU A 168 12.68 13.31 -16.35
C LEU A 168 11.88 14.62 -16.36
N THR A 169 11.59 15.24 -15.22
CA THR A 169 10.91 16.54 -15.19
C THR A 169 11.74 17.67 -15.79
N ALA A 170 13.08 17.56 -15.79
CA ALA A 170 13.97 18.55 -16.40
C ALA A 170 14.16 18.36 -17.92
N ASP A 171 14.20 17.12 -18.43
CA ASP A 171 14.37 16.81 -19.85
C ASP A 171 13.07 17.03 -20.66
N HIS A 172 11.91 16.86 -20.03
CA HIS A 172 10.64 17.10 -20.69
C HIS A 172 10.28 18.59 -20.65
N ASN A 173 10.10 19.21 -21.82
CA ASN A 173 9.12 20.29 -21.95
C ASN A 173 7.78 19.68 -21.52
N ALA A 174 7.36 19.96 -20.28
CA ALA A 174 6.48 19.16 -19.43
C ALA A 174 5.14 18.68 -20.04
N GLU A 175 4.74 19.17 -21.20
CA GLU A 175 3.36 19.17 -21.68
C GLU A 175 2.76 17.79 -21.99
N SER A 176 3.58 16.74 -22.22
CA SER A 176 3.09 15.42 -22.63
C SER A 176 3.21 14.31 -21.59
N LEU A 177 3.90 14.50 -20.46
CA LEU A 177 4.11 13.44 -19.47
C LEU A 177 3.54 13.83 -18.10
N SER A 178 2.60 13.03 -17.61
CA SER A 178 1.93 13.21 -16.32
C SER A 178 2.24 12.01 -15.43
N ILE A 179 2.92 12.24 -14.32
CA ILE A 179 3.27 11.18 -13.35
C ILE A 179 2.55 11.44 -12.03
N LEU A 180 1.75 10.48 -11.58
CA LEU A 180 1.18 10.46 -10.25
C LEU A 180 2.04 9.57 -9.37
N VAL A 181 2.58 10.14 -8.30
CA VAL A 181 3.37 9.40 -7.30
C VAL A 181 2.56 9.33 -6.02
N THR A 182 2.37 8.13 -5.47
CA THR A 182 1.81 7.98 -4.12
C THR A 182 2.89 7.59 -3.14
N SER A 183 2.87 8.17 -1.94
CA SER A 183 3.77 7.76 -0.87
C SER A 183 3.29 8.16 0.53
N ARG A 184 4.09 7.84 1.54
CA ARG A 184 4.11 8.56 2.83
C ARG A 184 4.92 9.85 2.75
N SER A 185 4.69 10.73 3.73
CA SER A 185 5.47 11.96 3.93
C SER A 185 6.78 11.68 4.68
N GLU A 186 7.67 10.88 4.08
CA GLU A 186 9.02 10.65 4.63
C GLU A 186 9.96 11.81 4.27
N ALA A 187 10.89 12.15 5.16
CA ALA A 187 11.70 13.36 5.04
C ALA A 187 12.51 13.45 3.75
N ASP A 188 13.09 12.34 3.27
CA ASP A 188 13.85 12.30 2.02
C ASP A 188 12.95 12.36 0.78
N ILE A 189 11.74 11.79 0.84
CA ILE A 189 10.75 11.89 -0.24
C ILE A 189 10.25 13.34 -0.34
N VAL A 190 9.86 13.96 0.78
CA VAL A 190 9.40 15.35 0.84
C VAL A 190 10.46 16.26 0.24
N LYS A 191 11.71 16.16 0.73
CA LYS A 191 12.83 16.98 0.29
C LYS A 191 13.09 16.88 -1.22
N SER A 192 12.81 15.72 -1.82
CA SER A 192 13.12 15.46 -3.22
C SER A 192 11.94 15.75 -4.15
N LEU A 193 10.70 15.43 -3.75
CA LEU A 193 9.51 15.60 -4.58
C LEU A 193 8.89 16.99 -4.50
N GLU A 194 8.90 17.64 -3.33
CA GLU A 194 8.29 18.97 -3.15
C GLU A 194 8.79 20.02 -4.16
N PRO A 195 10.08 20.09 -4.53
CA PRO A 195 10.57 21.00 -5.57
C PRO A 195 10.17 20.59 -6.99
N LEU A 196 9.81 19.33 -7.22
CA LEU A 196 9.53 18.75 -8.54
C LEU A 196 8.03 18.69 -8.86
N THR A 197 7.18 18.73 -7.84
CA THR A 197 5.75 18.53 -7.97
C THR A 197 5.04 19.77 -8.47
N THR A 198 4.23 19.60 -9.52
CA THR A 198 3.29 20.63 -9.98
C THR A 198 2.18 20.82 -8.94
N TYR A 199 1.72 19.72 -8.35
CA TYR A 199 0.67 19.67 -7.35
C TYR A 199 1.00 18.63 -6.29
N ALA A 200 0.72 18.97 -5.03
CA ALA A 200 0.91 18.08 -3.89
C ALA A 200 -0.39 17.99 -3.09
N ILE A 201 -1.00 16.81 -3.05
CA ILE A 201 -2.29 16.58 -2.40
C ILE A 201 -2.09 15.73 -1.14
N SER A 202 -2.51 16.30 -0.01
CA SER A 202 -2.45 15.63 1.29
C SER A 202 -3.76 14.92 1.60
N LEU A 203 -3.68 13.61 1.81
CA LEU A 203 -4.78 12.77 2.26
C LEU A 203 -4.96 12.87 3.78
N GLN A 204 -5.37 14.05 4.25
CA GLN A 204 -5.67 14.30 5.66
C GLN A 204 -7.08 13.82 6.04
N SER A 205 -7.24 13.39 7.30
CA SER A 205 -8.50 12.83 7.83
C SER A 205 -9.73 13.64 7.45
N LYS A 206 -9.73 14.97 7.65
CA LYS A 206 -10.93 15.81 7.44
C LYS A 206 -11.50 15.75 6.02
N VAL A 207 -10.67 15.52 5.02
CA VAL A 207 -11.09 15.42 3.62
C VAL A 207 -11.66 14.04 3.32
N ILE A 208 -11.16 13.02 4.00
CA ILE A 208 -11.45 11.60 3.75
C ILE A 208 -12.57 11.08 4.67
N ASP A 209 -12.87 11.76 5.77
CA ASP A 209 -13.90 11.33 6.74
C ASP A 209 -15.29 11.16 6.06
N ALA A 210 -15.59 11.94 5.02
CA ALA A 210 -16.80 11.78 4.22
C ALA A 210 -16.81 10.45 3.44
N ASP A 211 -15.69 10.09 2.81
CA ASP A 211 -15.53 8.82 2.11
C ASP A 211 -15.51 7.63 3.09
N ILE A 212 -14.89 7.79 4.26
CA ILE A 212 -14.91 6.77 5.33
C ILE A 212 -16.35 6.53 5.80
N ARG A 213 -17.12 7.60 6.00
CA ARG A 213 -18.54 7.49 6.35
C ARG A 213 -19.31 6.73 5.28
N ALA A 214 -19.13 7.09 4.01
CA ALA A 214 -19.78 6.40 2.89
C ALA A 214 -19.40 4.90 2.85
N TYR A 215 -18.13 4.58 3.06
CA TYR A 215 -17.66 3.19 3.15
C TYR A 215 -18.31 2.41 4.30
N ILE A 216 -18.46 3.02 5.47
CA ILE A 216 -19.13 2.40 6.62
C ILE A 216 -20.60 2.15 6.30
N GLN A 217 -21.30 3.16 5.77
CA GLN A 217 -22.73 3.05 5.42
C GLN A 217 -22.96 1.93 4.41
N ASN A 218 -22.19 1.90 3.31
CA ASN A 218 -22.27 0.83 2.31
C ASN A 218 -21.98 -0.55 2.92
N SER A 219 -21.00 -0.64 3.82
CA SER A 219 -20.69 -1.89 4.53
C SER A 219 -21.81 -2.35 5.45
N LEU A 220 -22.46 -1.43 6.17
CA LEU A 220 -23.57 -1.72 7.08
C LEU A 220 -24.84 -2.13 6.32
N ASP A 221 -25.05 -1.60 5.12
CA ASP A 221 -26.21 -1.91 4.29
C ASP A 221 -26.02 -3.17 3.44
N GLY A 222 -24.79 -3.39 2.95
CA GLY A 222 -24.46 -4.50 2.04
C GLY A 222 -24.23 -5.84 2.73
N LYS A 223 -23.70 -5.87 3.96
CA LYS A 223 -23.30 -7.12 4.62
C LYS A 223 -24.43 -7.68 5.48
N ASP A 224 -24.78 -8.95 5.27
CA ASP A 224 -25.90 -9.63 5.96
C ASP A 224 -25.78 -9.62 7.49
N GLY A 225 -24.54 -9.66 8.02
CA GLY A 225 -24.31 -9.65 9.46
C GLY A 225 -24.81 -8.41 10.18
N PHE A 226 -25.01 -7.29 9.47
CA PHE A 226 -25.53 -6.05 10.05
C PHE A 226 -27.05 -5.87 9.89
N LYS A 227 -27.70 -6.70 9.05
CA LYS A 227 -29.16 -6.65 8.82
C LYS A 227 -29.98 -6.83 10.10
N LYS A 228 -29.44 -7.61 11.05
CA LYS A 228 -30.05 -7.90 12.35
C LYS A 228 -30.05 -6.72 13.33
N PHE A 229 -29.25 -5.69 13.10
CA PHE A 229 -29.15 -4.53 14.00
C PHE A 229 -30.13 -3.43 13.64
N THR A 230 -30.65 -2.76 14.67
CA THR A 230 -31.55 -1.61 14.53
C THR A 230 -30.80 -0.39 14.00
N LYS A 231 -31.56 0.60 13.50
CA LYS A 231 -30.99 1.85 12.98
C LYS A 231 -30.13 2.56 14.03
N GLU A 232 -30.54 2.53 15.30
CA GLU A 232 -29.83 3.17 16.40
C GLU A 232 -28.43 2.57 16.60
N ILE A 233 -28.30 1.24 16.55
CA ILE A 233 -27.00 0.56 16.68
C ILE A 233 -26.10 0.84 15.47
N ARG A 234 -26.67 0.88 14.27
CA ARG A 234 -25.91 1.21 13.06
C ARG A 234 -25.38 2.65 13.11
N CYS A 235 -26.19 3.61 13.56
CA CYS A 235 -25.73 4.98 13.79
C CYS A 235 -24.62 5.04 14.85
N GLU A 236 -24.76 4.28 15.95
CA GLU A 236 -23.72 4.21 16.99
C GLU A 236 -22.39 3.66 16.46
N ILE A 237 -22.44 2.64 15.59
CA ILE A 237 -21.25 2.11 14.89
C ILE A 237 -20.67 3.18 13.98
N GLU A 238 -21.48 3.80 13.13
CA GLU A 238 -21.03 4.82 12.17
C GLU A 238 -20.33 5.99 12.87
N ASP A 239 -20.98 6.61 13.86
CA ASP A 239 -20.43 7.77 14.57
C ASP A 239 -19.14 7.41 15.33
N THR A 240 -19.09 6.23 15.95
CA THR A 240 -17.91 5.76 16.68
C THR A 240 -16.75 5.49 15.74
N LEU A 241 -17.00 4.83 14.61
CA LEU A 241 -15.94 4.49 13.65
C LEU A 241 -15.43 5.73 12.93
N VAL A 242 -16.31 6.63 12.45
CA VAL A 242 -15.88 7.86 11.77
C VAL A 242 -15.06 8.74 12.70
N SER A 243 -15.50 8.94 13.95
CA SER A 243 -14.78 9.79 14.91
C SER A 243 -13.40 9.26 15.30
N ARG A 244 -13.18 7.94 15.19
CA ARG A 244 -11.93 7.28 15.59
C ARG A 244 -11.06 6.83 14.41
N ALA A 245 -11.58 6.84 13.18
CA ALA A 245 -10.86 6.33 12.02
C ALA A 245 -9.58 7.12 11.71
N GLN A 246 -9.54 8.43 12.04
CA GLN A 246 -8.41 9.32 11.80
C GLN A 246 -7.85 9.22 10.35
N GLY A 247 -8.73 9.04 9.36
CA GLY A 247 -8.35 8.89 7.95
C GLY A 247 -7.92 7.48 7.52
N MET A 248 -8.07 6.45 8.35
CA MET A 248 -7.62 5.08 8.06
C MET A 248 -8.79 4.14 7.71
N PHE A 249 -9.03 3.91 6.41
CA PHE A 249 -10.03 2.92 5.95
C PHE A 249 -9.72 1.50 6.44
N ARG A 250 -8.43 1.14 6.51
CA ARG A 250 -8.03 -0.22 6.90
C ARG A 250 -8.44 -0.55 8.34
N TRP A 251 -8.33 0.41 9.25
CA TRP A 251 -8.80 0.27 10.62
C TRP A 251 -10.31 0.04 10.66
N VAL A 252 -11.07 0.82 9.88
CA VAL A 252 -12.53 0.69 9.76
C VAL A 252 -12.93 -0.69 9.20
N ASP A 253 -12.29 -1.17 8.13
CA ASP A 253 -12.56 -2.50 7.55
C ASP A 253 -12.34 -3.63 8.57
N CYS A 254 -11.21 -3.59 9.30
CA CYS A 254 -10.92 -4.56 10.35
C CYS A 254 -12.00 -4.59 11.42
N LEU A 255 -12.44 -3.42 11.90
CA LEU A 255 -13.46 -3.35 12.95
C LEU A 255 -14.83 -3.76 12.45
N LEU A 256 -15.20 -3.40 11.23
CA LEU A 256 -16.45 -3.86 10.64
C LEU A 256 -16.50 -5.40 10.58
N ARG A 257 -15.38 -6.07 10.28
CA ARG A 257 -15.33 -7.55 10.33
C ARG A 257 -15.58 -8.10 11.73
N ILE A 258 -15.03 -7.49 12.77
CA ILE A 258 -15.26 -7.90 14.17
C ILE A 258 -16.73 -7.66 14.56
N LEU A 259 -17.28 -6.49 14.21
CA LEU A 259 -18.66 -6.12 14.54
C LEU A 259 -19.69 -6.98 13.79
N GLN A 260 -19.34 -7.52 12.63
CA GLN A 260 -20.20 -8.41 11.85
C GLN A 260 -20.49 -9.72 12.60
N GLU A 261 -19.52 -10.23 13.36
CA GLU A 261 -19.63 -11.46 14.16
C GLU A 261 -20.44 -11.27 15.44
N CYS A 262 -20.59 -10.02 15.92
CA CYS A 262 -21.37 -9.73 17.11
C CYS A 262 -22.84 -10.13 16.91
N ILE A 263 -23.44 -10.87 17.85
CA ILE A 263 -24.84 -11.32 17.73
C ILE A 263 -25.81 -10.30 18.36
N THR A 264 -25.40 -9.66 19.46
CA THR A 264 -26.28 -8.78 20.26
C THR A 264 -25.83 -7.32 20.24
N PRO A 265 -26.75 -6.36 20.39
CA PRO A 265 -26.40 -4.95 20.58
C PRO A 265 -25.45 -4.70 21.76
N LYS A 266 -25.56 -5.50 22.83
CA LYS A 266 -24.66 -5.42 23.99
C LYS A 266 -23.23 -5.82 23.60
N ALA A 267 -23.08 -6.89 22.81
CA ALA A 267 -21.78 -7.33 22.30
C ALA A 267 -21.18 -6.28 21.35
N VAL A 268 -21.98 -5.66 20.47
CA VAL A 268 -21.52 -4.54 19.63
C VAL A 268 -20.99 -3.38 20.48
N ARG A 269 -21.75 -2.93 21.49
CA ARG A 269 -21.31 -1.83 22.36
C ARG A 269 -20.09 -2.19 23.21
N ALA A 270 -19.98 -3.44 23.64
CA ALA A 270 -18.78 -3.93 24.32
C ALA A 270 -17.59 -3.87 23.37
N ALA A 271 -17.73 -4.43 22.15
CA ALA A 271 -16.72 -4.37 21.12
C ALA A 271 -16.34 -2.93 20.73
N LEU A 272 -17.30 -1.99 20.65
CA LEU A 272 -17.08 -0.55 20.39
C LEU A 272 -16.30 0.15 21.54
N LYS A 273 -16.45 -0.34 22.78
CA LYS A 273 -15.75 0.18 23.98
C LYS A 273 -14.38 -0.45 24.19
N GLU A 274 -14.30 -1.75 23.98
CA GLU A 274 -13.08 -2.57 23.98
C GLU A 274 -12.32 -2.45 22.66
N LEU A 275 -12.83 -1.65 21.70
CA LEU A 275 -12.07 -1.23 20.54
C LEU A 275 -10.73 -0.80 21.09
N PRO A 276 -9.65 -1.48 20.68
CA PRO A 276 -8.34 -1.05 21.08
C PRO A 276 -8.26 0.43 20.66
N LYS A 277 -8.08 1.32 21.64
CA LYS A 277 -7.94 2.76 21.38
C LYS A 277 -6.84 3.00 20.34
N ASP A 278 -5.88 2.07 20.36
CA ASP A 278 -4.95 1.72 19.31
C ASP A 278 -5.00 0.21 19.14
N LEU A 279 -5.19 -0.27 17.91
CA LEU A 279 -5.17 -1.69 17.54
C LEU A 279 -4.03 -2.43 18.27
N ASP A 280 -4.41 -3.29 19.23
CA ASP A 280 -3.67 -3.61 20.47
C ASP A 280 -2.14 -3.54 20.35
N SER A 281 -1.60 -2.39 20.76
CA SER A 281 -0.29 -1.91 20.34
C SER A 281 0.85 -2.80 20.81
N ARG A 282 0.71 -3.59 21.88
CA ARG A 282 1.79 -4.40 22.46
C ARG A 282 2.08 -5.70 21.72
N ALA A 283 1.08 -6.52 21.45
CA ALA A 283 1.26 -7.75 20.66
C ALA A 283 1.83 -7.37 19.28
N MET A 284 1.30 -6.29 18.74
CA MET A 284 1.68 -5.78 17.45
C MET A 284 3.07 -5.08 17.50
N HIS A 285 3.45 -4.42 18.61
CA HIS A 285 4.81 -3.91 18.88
C HIS A 285 5.83 -5.05 18.99
N TRP A 286 5.49 -6.15 19.66
CA TRP A 286 6.38 -7.30 19.75
C TRP A 286 6.57 -7.96 18.39
N LEU A 287 5.49 -8.13 17.61
CA LEU A 287 5.55 -8.60 16.21
C LEU A 287 6.29 -7.62 15.28
N SER A 288 6.32 -6.33 15.60
CA SER A 288 6.99 -5.31 14.81
C SER A 288 8.46 -5.12 15.17
N CYS A 289 8.81 -5.21 16.45
CA CYS A 289 10.16 -4.96 16.96
C CYS A 289 10.99 -6.24 17.16
N SER A 290 10.40 -7.43 17.01
CA SER A 290 11.17 -8.67 17.10
C SER A 290 12.12 -8.83 15.90
N ALA A 291 13.38 -9.15 16.19
CA ALA A 291 14.39 -9.43 15.17
C ALA A 291 14.09 -10.73 14.40
N GLU A 292 13.43 -11.69 15.07
CA GLU A 292 12.90 -12.91 14.47
C GLU A 292 11.38 -13.00 14.64
N PRO A 293 10.64 -13.59 13.69
CA PRO A 293 9.21 -13.86 13.83
C PRO A 293 8.92 -14.71 15.08
N LEU A 294 8.03 -14.21 15.95
CA LEU A 294 7.64 -14.85 17.21
C LEU A 294 6.66 -16.00 16.97
N THR A 295 6.70 -17.05 17.79
CA THR A 295 5.61 -18.04 17.85
C THR A 295 4.42 -17.49 18.63
N LEU A 296 3.27 -18.17 18.55
CA LEU A 296 2.08 -17.77 19.29
C LEU A 296 2.31 -17.76 20.81
N ASP A 297 3.03 -18.76 21.32
CA ASP A 297 3.34 -18.85 22.75
C ASP A 297 4.32 -17.76 23.19
N GLN A 298 5.34 -17.47 22.37
CA GLN A 298 6.28 -16.37 22.64
C GLN A 298 5.58 -15.01 22.64
N LEU A 299 4.61 -14.83 21.74
CA LEU A 299 3.81 -13.61 21.71
C LEU A 299 2.89 -13.52 22.94
N ALA A 300 2.27 -14.64 23.34
CA ALA A 300 1.42 -14.72 24.53
C ALA A 300 2.21 -14.36 25.80
N GLU A 301 3.43 -14.88 25.95
CA GLU A 301 4.33 -14.51 27.04
C GLU A 301 4.77 -13.03 26.96
N ALA A 302 5.16 -12.56 25.77
CA ALA A 302 5.66 -11.19 25.59
C ALA A 302 4.60 -10.12 25.89
N VAL A 303 3.32 -10.40 25.61
CA VAL A 303 2.20 -9.49 25.88
C VAL A 303 1.93 -9.29 27.38
N VAL A 304 2.33 -10.26 28.21
CA VAL A 304 2.15 -10.25 29.67
C VAL A 304 3.26 -9.48 30.40
N ILE A 305 4.41 -9.23 29.75
CA ILE A 305 5.54 -8.53 30.37
C ILE A 305 5.18 -7.04 30.62
N GLU A 306 5.00 -6.66 31.89
CA GLU A 306 4.90 -5.26 32.31
C GLU A 306 6.30 -4.62 32.40
N TYR A 307 6.51 -3.49 31.70
CA TYR A 307 7.68 -2.63 31.90
C TYR A 307 7.49 -1.78 33.18
N ASP A 308 7.53 -2.43 34.35
CA ASP A 308 7.77 -1.74 35.61
C ASP A 308 9.13 -2.17 36.15
N VAL A 309 10.10 -1.25 36.10
CA VAL A 309 11.48 -1.48 36.54
C VAL A 309 11.55 -1.89 38.02
N ASN A 310 10.47 -1.68 38.79
CA ASN A 310 10.36 -2.04 40.20
C ASN A 310 9.66 -3.39 40.47
N LYS A 311 9.10 -4.06 39.45
CA LYS A 311 8.40 -5.35 39.59
C LYS A 311 9.08 -6.52 38.85
N TYR A 312 10.34 -6.37 38.46
CA TYR A 312 11.09 -7.47 37.88
C TYR A 312 11.21 -8.64 38.87
N GLY A 313 10.45 -9.72 38.64
CA GLY A 313 10.54 -10.97 39.39
C GLY A 313 9.24 -11.50 40.02
N GLU A 314 8.09 -10.82 39.84
CA GLU A 314 6.79 -11.42 40.19
C GLU A 314 6.29 -12.27 39.01
N ASP A 315 6.03 -13.55 39.28
CA ASP A 315 5.41 -14.47 38.33
C ASP A 315 4.04 -13.90 37.93
N PRO A 316 3.77 -13.61 36.65
CA PRO A 316 2.50 -13.02 36.28
C PRO A 316 1.38 -14.02 36.59
N GLU A 317 0.53 -13.71 37.58
CA GLU A 317 -0.65 -14.53 37.91
C GLU A 317 -1.64 -14.66 36.74
N THR A 318 -1.45 -13.88 35.67
CA THR A 318 -2.23 -13.90 34.44
C THR A 318 -1.43 -14.51 33.29
N LEU A 319 -1.54 -15.83 33.11
CA LEU A 319 -1.23 -16.46 31.83
C LEU A 319 -2.23 -15.93 30.79
N PHE A 320 -1.73 -15.33 29.71
CA PHE A 320 -2.56 -14.94 28.57
C PHE A 320 -2.84 -16.19 27.72
N GLU A 321 -4.11 -16.57 27.55
CA GLU A 321 -4.45 -17.73 26.72
C GLU A 321 -4.10 -17.46 25.25
N ALA A 322 -3.21 -18.28 24.68
CA ALA A 322 -2.74 -18.21 23.30
C ALA A 322 -3.89 -18.23 22.28
N GLU A 323 -4.98 -18.97 22.56
CA GLU A 323 -6.18 -18.99 21.70
C GLU A 323 -6.93 -17.65 21.69
N SER A 324 -6.87 -16.89 22.78
CA SER A 324 -7.47 -15.55 22.85
C SER A 324 -6.72 -14.55 21.97
N LEU A 325 -5.39 -14.67 21.79
CA LEU A 325 -4.60 -13.85 20.86
C LEU A 325 -5.02 -14.02 19.39
N MET A 326 -5.39 -15.24 18.99
CA MET A 326 -5.90 -15.53 17.66
C MET A 326 -7.29 -14.91 17.42
N SER A 327 -8.06 -14.68 18.49
CA SER A 327 -9.37 -14.00 18.43
C SER A 327 -9.25 -12.48 18.29
N ILE A 328 -8.13 -11.90 18.74
CA ILE A 328 -7.94 -10.44 18.81
C ILE A 328 -7.90 -9.84 17.41
N CYS A 329 -7.23 -10.48 16.43
CA CYS A 329 -7.17 -9.97 15.06
C CYS A 329 -6.82 -11.07 14.01
N PRO A 330 -7.75 -11.96 13.63
CA PRO A 330 -7.50 -12.98 12.60
C PRO A 330 -7.23 -12.40 11.20
N SER A 331 -7.44 -11.10 10.99
CA SER A 331 -7.18 -10.38 9.74
C SER A 331 -5.84 -9.63 9.70
N LEU A 332 -5.11 -9.55 10.82
CA LEU A 332 -3.89 -8.75 10.95
C LEU A 332 -2.66 -9.55 11.35
N ILE A 333 -2.84 -10.82 11.71
CA ILE A 333 -1.77 -11.76 12.01
C ILE A 333 -1.96 -12.99 11.11
N SER A 334 -0.91 -13.38 10.40
CA SER A 334 -0.87 -14.56 9.53
C SER A 334 0.29 -15.47 9.94
N PHE A 335 0.14 -16.78 9.77
CA PHE A 335 1.26 -17.70 9.91
C PHE A 335 2.22 -17.58 8.72
N GLU A 336 3.51 -17.72 8.98
CA GLU A 336 4.50 -17.91 7.92
C GLU A 336 4.26 -19.25 7.23
N ASP A 337 4.15 -19.25 5.90
CA ASP A 337 4.00 -20.48 5.13
C ASP A 337 5.21 -21.39 5.40
N ALA A 338 4.94 -22.63 5.82
CA ALA A 338 5.97 -23.63 6.01
C ALA A 338 6.65 -23.88 4.66
N ARG A 339 7.97 -23.67 4.59
CA ARG A 339 8.75 -24.22 3.47
C ARG A 339 8.55 -25.72 3.48
N ASP A 340 8.22 -26.28 2.32
CA ASP A 340 8.02 -27.72 2.10
C ASP A 340 9.22 -28.52 2.64
N ASP A 341 9.14 -29.00 3.89
CA ASP A 341 9.71 -30.29 4.31
C ASP A 341 9.35 -30.76 5.72
N GLU A 342 8.78 -29.94 6.61
CA GLU A 342 8.20 -30.44 7.87
C GLU A 342 6.95 -29.64 8.20
N SER A 343 5.79 -30.30 8.36
CA SER A 343 4.58 -29.67 8.86
C SER A 343 4.73 -29.43 10.37
N PRO A 344 5.01 -28.20 10.84
CA PRO A 344 5.16 -27.95 12.25
C PRO A 344 3.79 -28.07 12.91
N THR A 345 3.74 -28.53 14.16
CA THR A 345 2.54 -28.42 15.01
C THR A 345 2.07 -26.96 15.04
N GLN A 346 0.78 -26.71 15.21
CA GLN A 346 0.20 -25.37 15.12
C GLN A 346 0.88 -24.35 16.07
N GLU A 347 1.43 -24.83 17.19
CA GLU A 347 2.20 -24.08 18.21
C GLU A 347 3.60 -23.62 17.74
N SER A 348 4.25 -24.37 16.84
CA SER A 348 5.60 -24.03 16.34
C SER A 348 5.59 -23.13 15.10
N ARG A 349 4.41 -22.71 14.64
CA ARG A 349 4.28 -21.80 13.51
C ARG A 349 4.57 -20.36 13.93
N ARG A 350 5.47 -19.73 13.19
CA ARG A 350 5.86 -18.33 13.38
C ARG A 350 4.78 -17.39 12.87
N LEU A 351 4.50 -16.35 13.64
CA LEU A 351 3.52 -15.31 13.35
C LEU A 351 4.17 -14.15 12.58
N ARG A 352 3.41 -13.59 11.64
CA ARG A 352 3.72 -12.33 10.96
C ARG A 352 2.51 -11.42 10.96
N LEU A 353 2.74 -10.13 10.81
CA LEU A 353 1.68 -9.19 10.51
C LEU A 353 1.14 -9.46 9.11
N ALA A 354 -0.18 -9.61 8.97
CA ALA A 354 -0.85 -9.85 7.69
C ALA A 354 -0.64 -8.69 6.71
N HIS A 355 -0.24 -7.51 7.21
CA HIS A 355 0.15 -6.39 6.39
C HIS A 355 1.18 -5.50 7.09
N PHE A 356 2.22 -5.08 6.38
CA PHE A 356 3.33 -4.29 6.94
C PHE A 356 2.94 -2.86 7.35
N SER A 357 1.89 -2.30 6.76
CA SER A 357 1.32 -1.00 7.21
C SER A 357 0.89 -1.01 8.68
N VAL A 358 0.59 -2.18 9.23
CA VAL A 358 0.24 -2.38 10.64
C VAL A 358 1.51 -2.22 11.49
N LYS A 359 2.62 -2.82 11.07
CA LYS A 359 3.94 -2.79 11.72
C LYS A 359 4.39 -1.36 12.01
N GLU A 360 4.21 -0.47 11.04
CA GLU A 360 4.73 0.90 11.12
C GLU A 360 3.76 1.90 11.76
N TYR A 361 2.45 1.63 11.74
CA TYR A 361 1.49 2.40 12.57
C TYR A 361 1.92 2.33 14.04
N LEU A 362 2.33 1.15 14.48
CA LEU A 362 2.66 0.88 15.88
C LEU A 362 4.00 1.48 16.29
N ILE A 363 5.01 1.41 15.41
CA ILE A 363 6.35 1.95 15.69
C ILE A 363 6.38 3.49 15.54
N SER A 364 5.34 4.10 14.96
CA SER A 364 5.28 5.56 14.82
C SER A 364 4.97 6.26 16.15
N ASP A 365 5.55 7.46 16.38
CA ASP A 365 5.30 8.31 17.56
C ASP A 365 3.82 8.66 17.79
N ARG A 366 2.94 8.38 16.80
CA ARG A 366 1.49 8.57 16.89
C ARG A 366 0.80 7.52 17.77
N ALA A 367 1.39 6.33 17.96
CA ALA A 367 0.90 5.36 18.94
C ALA A 367 1.24 5.77 20.38
N ALA A 368 2.30 6.57 20.57
CA ALA A 368 2.67 7.13 21.87
C ALA A 368 1.89 8.41 22.21
N GLN A 369 1.47 9.15 21.19
CA GLN A 369 0.54 10.27 21.29
C GLN A 369 -0.87 9.78 20.98
N GLY A 370 -1.42 8.97 21.89
CA GLY A 370 -2.88 8.87 22.00
C GLY A 370 -3.50 10.27 22.13
N PRO A 371 -4.83 10.42 21.93
CA PRO A 371 -5.48 11.72 22.01
C PRO A 371 -5.21 12.47 23.33
#